data_AF-A0A6J7HT23-F1
#
_entry.id   AF-A0A6J7HT23-F1
#
_cell.length_a   1.000
_cell.length_b   1.000
_cell.length_c   1.000
_cell.angle_alpha   90.00
_cell.angle_beta   90.00
_cell.angle_gamma   90.00
#
_symmetry.space_group_name_H-M   'P 1'
#
loop_
_entity.id
_entity.type
_entity.pdbx_description
1 polymer ?
#
loop_
_entity_poly.entity_id
_entity_poly.type
_entity_poly.pdbx_seq_one_letter_code
_entity_poly.pdbx_strand_id
1 'polypeptide(L)'
;MTAAPKRRTPGWVPVLIGVLAFLVVLVGFGLAAGDWVSRNSEMNSLVTRIEASEAAMQQTQDELALIFAEYDEPPALTTQEKAEFADKLKAAAAAGEQRVAAAGAGVRAVVVMPWHGNISAGQKAYVVHNQAWQDYLRASAKDPAVLLDDQPAINETFMASEPLLKKAVPEPPLYDLNVRVDDIFVEGQAPAEEGPTQEALLRGVR
;
A
#
# COMPACT_ATOMS: atom_id res chain seq x y z
N MET A 1 13.57 78.15 4.75
CA MET A 1 13.13 76.76 4.51
C MET A 1 14.04 76.15 3.45
N THR A 2 15.05 75.39 3.85
CA THR A 2 15.97 74.69 2.94
C THR A 2 15.33 73.39 2.49
N ALA A 3 15.04 73.28 1.18
CA ALA A 3 14.52 72.05 0.59
C ALA A 3 15.59 70.95 0.61
N ALA A 4 15.25 69.79 1.16
CA ALA A 4 16.15 68.64 1.20
C ALA A 4 16.43 68.13 -0.23
N PRO A 5 17.69 67.76 -0.57
CA PRO A 5 18.02 67.26 -1.89
C PRO A 5 17.35 65.91 -2.14
N LYS A 6 16.54 65.85 -3.19
CA LYS A 6 15.92 64.60 -3.68
C LYS A 6 17.03 63.69 -4.20
N ARG A 7 17.44 62.68 -3.41
CA ARG A 7 18.36 61.64 -3.88
C ARG A 7 17.73 60.94 -5.08
N ARG A 8 18.32 61.14 -6.26
CA ARG A 8 17.97 60.37 -7.46
C ARG A 8 18.64 59.00 -7.36
N THR A 9 17.84 57.96 -7.20
CA THR A 9 18.33 56.59 -7.39
C THR A 9 18.77 56.42 -8.85
N PRO A 10 19.93 55.80 -9.10
CA PRO A 10 20.36 55.53 -10.47
C PRO A 10 19.36 54.63 -11.19
N GLY A 11 19.04 54.93 -12.45
CA GLY A 11 18.01 54.20 -13.22
C GLY A 11 18.29 52.70 -13.44
N TRP A 12 19.52 52.24 -13.21
CA TRP A 12 19.90 50.82 -13.30
C TRP A 12 19.53 50.00 -12.05
N VAL A 13 19.33 50.65 -10.90
CA VAL A 13 19.02 49.97 -9.62
C VAL A 13 17.65 49.27 -9.67
N PRO A 14 16.55 49.90 -10.15
CA PRO A 14 15.27 49.21 -10.29
C PRO A 14 15.32 48.01 -11.25
N VAL A 15 16.10 48.11 -12.33
CA VAL A 15 16.25 47.02 -13.32
C VAL A 15 16.97 45.83 -12.70
N LEU A 16 18.07 46.04 -11.98
CA LEU A 16 18.76 44.95 -11.28
C LEU A 16 17.90 44.29 -10.20
N ILE A 17 17.13 45.07 -9.44
CA ILE A 17 16.18 44.53 -8.47
C ILE A 17 15.14 43.64 -9.16
N GLY A 18 14.61 44.09 -10.32
CA GLY A 18 13.68 43.30 -11.12
C GLY A 18 14.28 41.99 -11.63
N VAL A 19 15.50 42.02 -12.16
CA VAL A 19 16.21 40.81 -12.61
C VAL A 19 16.48 39.86 -11.45
N LEU A 20 16.93 40.36 -10.30
CA LEU A 20 17.20 39.53 -9.13
C LEU A 20 15.91 38.88 -8.61
N ALA A 21 14.82 39.64 -8.50
CA ALA A 21 13.52 39.12 -8.10
C ALA A 21 13.01 38.05 -9.08
N PHE A 22 13.17 38.27 -10.38
CA PHE A 22 12.80 37.30 -11.40
C PHE A 22 13.59 36.00 -11.29
N LEU A 23 14.91 36.07 -11.07
CA LEU A 23 15.76 34.90 -10.87
C LEU A 23 15.37 34.12 -9.61
N VAL A 24 15.05 34.80 -8.52
CA VAL A 24 14.57 34.16 -7.28
C VAL A 24 13.25 33.42 -7.53
N VAL A 25 12.31 34.03 -8.24
CA VAL A 25 11.03 33.39 -8.58
C VAL A 25 11.26 32.16 -9.47
N LEU A 26 12.13 32.25 -10.47
CA LEU A 26 12.46 31.11 -11.33
C LEU A 26 13.08 29.94 -10.55
N VAL A 27 14.03 30.23 -9.65
CA VAL A 27 14.63 29.20 -8.79
C VAL A 27 13.57 28.58 -7.88
N GLY A 28 12.72 29.41 -7.26
CA GLY A 28 11.62 28.93 -6.41
C GLY A 28 10.66 28.02 -7.18
N PHE A 29 10.29 28.39 -8.40
CA PHE A 29 9.43 27.57 -9.25
C PHE A 29 10.11 26.24 -9.66
N GLY A 30 11.39 26.28 -10.02
CA GLY A 30 12.16 25.08 -10.35
C GLY A 30 12.25 24.10 -9.19
N LEU A 31 12.44 24.59 -7.96
CA LEU A 31 12.43 23.76 -6.75
C LEU A 31 11.06 23.14 -6.48
N ALA A 32 9.98 23.91 -6.62
CA ALA A 32 8.62 23.40 -6.45
C ALA A 32 8.27 22.33 -7.48
N ALA A 33 8.64 22.53 -8.75
CA ALA A 33 8.46 21.54 -9.80
C ALA A 33 9.26 20.27 -9.53
N GLY A 34 10.52 20.40 -9.09
CA GLY A 34 11.38 19.28 -8.72
C GLY A 34 10.81 18.47 -7.54
N ASP A 35 10.34 19.13 -6.49
CA ASP A 35 9.69 18.48 -5.34
C ASP A 35 8.43 17.71 -5.77
N TRP A 36 7.59 18.32 -6.60
CA TRP A 36 6.39 17.67 -7.12
C TRP A 36 6.69 16.44 -7.99
N VAL A 37 7.70 16.49 -8.87
CA VAL A 37 8.15 15.32 -9.64
C VAL A 37 8.68 14.23 -8.70
N SER A 38 9.47 14.60 -7.69
CA SER A 38 10.00 13.65 -6.70
C SER A 38 8.89 12.93 -5.96
N ARG A 39 7.88 13.66 -5.46
CA ARG A 39 6.71 13.05 -4.79
C ARG A 39 5.97 12.06 -5.67
N ASN A 40 5.74 12.41 -6.94
CA ASN A 40 5.07 11.51 -7.88
C ASN A 40 5.90 10.24 -8.14
N SER A 41 7.21 10.37 -8.30
CA SER A 41 8.11 9.22 -8.47
C SER A 41 8.15 8.32 -7.24
N GLU A 42 8.24 8.91 -6.04
CA GLU A 42 8.24 8.18 -4.76
C GLU A 42 6.91 7.46 -4.55
N MET A 43 5.79 8.15 -4.78
CA MET A 43 4.46 7.55 -4.67
C MET A 43 4.25 6.44 -5.70
N ASN A 44 4.72 6.61 -6.94
CA ASN A 44 4.67 5.56 -7.97
C ASN A 44 5.46 4.32 -7.55
N SER A 45 6.65 4.51 -6.99
CA SER A 45 7.43 3.39 -6.44
C SER A 45 6.72 2.72 -5.28
N LEU A 46 6.07 3.49 -4.40
CA LEU A 46 5.32 2.95 -3.26
C LEU A 46 4.13 2.10 -3.73
N VAL A 47 3.26 2.67 -4.57
CA VAL A 47 2.07 2.01 -5.10
C VAL A 47 2.45 0.74 -5.86
N THR A 48 3.49 0.77 -6.68
CA THR A 48 3.97 -0.43 -7.41
C THR A 48 4.39 -1.55 -6.46
N ARG A 49 4.99 -1.22 -5.30
CA ARG A 49 5.35 -2.25 -4.30
C ARG A 49 4.14 -2.74 -3.51
N ILE A 50 3.16 -1.89 -3.29
CA ILE A 50 1.88 -2.24 -2.67
C ILE A 50 1.12 -3.21 -3.57
N GLU A 51 0.97 -2.91 -4.86
CA GLU A 51 0.33 -3.81 -5.83
C GLU A 51 1.00 -5.20 -5.86
N ALA A 52 2.34 -5.24 -5.78
CA ALA A 52 3.06 -6.51 -5.69
C ALA A 52 2.81 -7.26 -4.35
N SER A 53 2.56 -6.53 -3.26
CA SER A 53 2.16 -7.10 -1.97
C SER A 53 0.74 -7.66 -2.01
N GLU A 54 -0.22 -6.91 -2.55
CA GLU A 54 -1.60 -7.37 -2.77
C GLU A 54 -1.63 -8.61 -3.67
N ALA A 55 -0.85 -8.64 -4.76
CA ALA A 55 -0.76 -9.81 -5.62
C ALA A 55 -0.23 -11.07 -4.88
N ALA A 56 0.72 -10.91 -3.96
CA ALA A 56 1.23 -12.01 -3.14
C ALA A 56 0.20 -12.52 -2.12
N MET A 57 -0.61 -11.61 -1.56
CA MET A 57 -1.73 -11.95 -0.66
C MET A 57 -2.82 -12.68 -1.45
N GLN A 58 -3.22 -12.18 -2.62
CA GLN A 58 -4.18 -12.83 -3.50
C GLN A 58 -3.73 -14.23 -3.92
N GLN A 59 -2.48 -14.37 -4.37
CA GLN A 59 -1.93 -15.68 -4.72
C GLN A 59 -2.04 -16.68 -3.56
N THR A 60 -1.81 -16.22 -2.33
CA THR A 60 -1.92 -17.07 -1.14
C THR A 60 -3.36 -17.47 -0.86
N GLN A 61 -4.31 -16.55 -1.02
CA GLN A 61 -5.73 -16.86 -0.91
C GLN A 61 -6.18 -17.86 -1.98
N ASP A 62 -5.76 -17.67 -3.24
CA ASP A 62 -6.07 -18.58 -4.35
C ASP A 62 -5.54 -19.99 -4.09
N GLU A 63 -4.29 -20.11 -3.61
CA GLU A 63 -3.69 -21.40 -3.26
C GLU A 63 -4.45 -22.10 -2.12
N LEU A 64 -4.87 -21.37 -1.09
CA LEU A 64 -5.68 -21.91 -0.01
C LEU A 64 -7.05 -22.35 -0.51
N ALA A 65 -7.72 -21.53 -1.33
CA ALA A 65 -9.03 -21.85 -1.90
C ALA A 65 -9.00 -23.13 -2.75
N LEU A 66 -7.93 -23.33 -3.53
CA LEU A 66 -7.72 -24.58 -4.28
C LEU A 66 -7.60 -25.80 -3.38
N ILE A 67 -6.90 -25.67 -2.23
CA ILE A 67 -6.80 -26.75 -1.25
C ILE A 67 -8.16 -27.04 -0.62
N PHE A 68 -8.94 -26.02 -0.25
CA PHE A 68 -10.30 -26.25 0.26
C PHE A 68 -11.19 -26.96 -0.77
N ALA A 69 -11.16 -26.53 -2.04
CA ALA A 69 -11.94 -27.12 -3.12
C ALA A 69 -11.58 -28.60 -3.39
N GLU A 70 -10.32 -29.01 -3.20
CA GLU A 70 -9.89 -30.42 -3.36
C GLU A 70 -10.59 -31.36 -2.35
N TYR A 71 -11.02 -30.85 -1.19
CA TYR A 71 -11.54 -31.64 -0.07
C TYR A 71 -13.04 -31.43 0.21
N ASP A 72 -13.77 -30.68 -0.62
CA ASP A 72 -15.18 -30.29 -0.41
C ASP A 72 -16.20 -31.40 -0.78
N GLU A 73 -15.80 -32.41 -1.56
CA GLU A 73 -16.74 -33.39 -2.17
C GLU A 73 -16.87 -34.81 -1.55
N PRO A 74 -15.98 -35.37 -0.70
CA PRO A 74 -16.19 -36.74 -0.20
C PRO A 74 -17.13 -36.81 1.03
N PRO A 75 -18.10 -37.76 1.08
CA PRO A 75 -19.13 -37.83 2.13
C PRO A 75 -18.62 -38.12 3.56
N ALA A 76 -17.33 -38.39 3.74
CA ALA A 76 -16.59 -38.21 4.99
C ALA A 76 -15.10 -38.46 4.72
N LEU A 77 -14.26 -37.43 4.88
CA LEU A 77 -12.81 -37.60 4.85
C LEU A 77 -12.36 -38.61 5.93
N THR A 78 -11.52 -39.56 5.53
CA THR A 78 -10.80 -40.46 6.44
C THR A 78 -9.87 -39.67 7.36
N THR A 79 -9.43 -40.29 8.46
CA THR A 79 -8.44 -39.66 9.36
C THR A 79 -7.14 -39.29 8.63
N GLN A 80 -6.74 -40.10 7.64
CA GLN A 80 -5.54 -39.84 6.84
C GLN A 80 -5.73 -38.62 5.94
N GLU A 81 -6.86 -38.53 5.23
CA GLU A 81 -7.17 -37.38 4.36
C GLU A 81 -7.30 -36.08 5.16
N LYS A 82 -7.86 -36.13 6.37
CA LYS A 82 -7.91 -34.98 7.28
C LYS A 82 -6.51 -34.51 7.70
N ALA A 83 -5.60 -35.45 7.96
CA ALA A 83 -4.21 -35.13 8.29
C ALA A 83 -3.49 -34.50 7.09
N GLU A 84 -3.66 -35.08 5.90
CA GLU A 84 -3.08 -34.55 4.66
C GLU A 84 -3.61 -33.16 4.32
N PHE A 85 -4.92 -32.95 4.46
CA PHE A 85 -5.55 -31.64 4.29
C PHE A 85 -4.95 -30.60 5.24
N ALA A 86 -4.84 -30.93 6.53
CA ALA A 86 -4.24 -30.04 7.51
C ALA A 86 -2.77 -29.72 7.19
N ASP A 87 -2.00 -30.71 6.72
CA ASP A 87 -0.59 -30.51 6.35
C ASP A 87 -0.46 -29.65 5.09
N LYS A 88 -1.33 -29.82 4.08
CA LYS A 88 -1.38 -28.95 2.89
C LYS A 88 -1.70 -27.51 3.25
N LEU A 89 -2.69 -27.28 4.12
CA LEU A 89 -3.04 -25.93 4.59
C LEU A 89 -1.87 -25.27 5.34
N LYS A 90 -1.21 -26.00 6.24
CA LYS A 90 -0.04 -25.49 6.96
C LYS A 90 1.10 -25.13 6.01
N ALA A 91 1.38 -25.99 5.03
CA ALA A 91 2.42 -25.75 4.04
C ALA A 91 2.11 -24.52 3.17
N ALA A 92 0.87 -24.38 2.71
CA ALA A 92 0.43 -23.22 1.93
C ALA A 92 0.49 -21.93 2.74
N ALA A 93 0.05 -21.95 4.00
CA ALA A 93 0.15 -20.80 4.89
C ALA A 93 1.62 -20.39 5.14
N ALA A 94 2.52 -21.35 5.36
CA ALA A 94 3.95 -21.08 5.53
C ALA A 94 4.59 -20.49 4.26
N ALA A 95 4.24 -21.02 3.09
CA ALA A 95 4.71 -20.48 1.81
C ALA A 95 4.16 -19.06 1.55
N GLY A 96 2.87 -18.86 1.85
CA GLY A 96 2.21 -17.57 1.78
C GLY A 96 2.87 -16.53 2.67
N GLU A 97 3.17 -16.87 3.93
CA GLU A 97 3.84 -15.96 4.87
C GLU A 97 5.17 -15.47 4.31
N GLN A 98 5.98 -16.36 3.73
CA GLN A 98 7.25 -15.99 3.12
C GLN A 98 7.08 -15.05 1.93
N ARG A 99 6.11 -15.32 1.04
CA ARG A 99 5.83 -14.46 -0.12
C ARG A 99 5.36 -13.07 0.31
N VAL A 100 4.40 -13.01 1.23
CA VAL A 100 3.85 -11.74 1.76
C VAL A 100 4.93 -10.96 2.51
N ALA A 101 5.78 -11.63 3.30
CA ALA A 101 6.89 -11.00 4.00
C ALA A 101 7.94 -10.41 3.03
N ALA A 102 8.27 -11.14 1.96
CA ALA A 102 9.18 -10.67 0.93
C ALA A 102 8.61 -9.44 0.18
N ALA A 103 7.33 -9.47 -0.19
CA ALA A 103 6.68 -8.34 -0.84
C ALA A 103 6.58 -7.12 0.11
N GLY A 104 6.25 -7.35 1.38
CA GLY A 104 6.22 -6.33 2.43
C GLY A 104 7.57 -5.69 2.73
N ALA A 105 8.67 -6.46 2.60
CA ALA A 105 10.03 -5.90 2.63
C ALA A 105 10.26 -4.93 1.46
N GLY A 106 9.71 -5.23 0.29
CA GLY A 106 9.69 -4.33 -0.86
C GLY A 106 9.00 -2.99 -0.58
N VAL A 107 7.84 -3.02 0.08
CA VAL A 107 7.13 -1.79 0.50
C VAL A 107 7.96 -0.98 1.50
N ARG A 108 8.54 -1.64 2.52
CA ARG A 108 9.39 -0.99 3.53
C ARG A 108 10.66 -0.36 2.95
N ALA A 109 11.19 -0.93 1.87
CA ALA A 109 12.43 -0.47 1.25
C ALA A 109 12.27 0.77 0.37
N VAL A 110 11.03 1.22 0.09
CA VAL A 110 10.80 2.44 -0.70
C VAL A 110 11.35 3.64 0.06
N VAL A 111 12.29 4.34 -0.59
CA VAL A 111 12.92 5.55 -0.03
C VAL A 111 11.99 6.73 -0.25
N VAL A 112 11.64 7.39 0.84
CA VAL A 112 10.77 8.58 0.85
C VAL A 112 11.56 9.73 1.46
N MET A 113 11.51 10.91 0.84
CA MET A 113 12.24 12.07 1.37
C MET A 113 11.68 12.47 2.74
N PRO A 114 12.52 12.93 3.70
CA PRO A 114 12.07 13.18 5.08
C PRO A 114 10.91 14.18 5.23
N TRP A 115 10.74 15.08 4.26
CA TRP A 115 9.67 16.07 4.26
C TRP A 115 8.39 15.60 3.53
N HIS A 116 8.40 14.45 2.84
CA HIS A 116 7.20 13.84 2.22
C HIS A 116 6.41 13.02 3.25
N GLY A 117 6.01 13.68 4.34
CA GLY A 117 5.41 13.04 5.51
C GLY A 117 4.16 12.21 5.21
N ASN A 118 3.32 12.64 4.25
CA ASN A 118 2.12 11.88 3.87
C ASN A 118 2.47 10.54 3.20
N ILE A 119 3.45 10.51 2.29
CA ILE A 119 3.92 9.27 1.64
C ILE A 119 4.51 8.34 2.70
N SER A 120 5.33 8.88 3.61
CA SER A 120 5.90 8.08 4.72
C SER A 120 4.83 7.51 5.64
N ALA A 121 3.76 8.27 5.92
CA ALA A 121 2.63 7.80 6.74
C ALA A 121 1.85 6.68 6.05
N GLY A 122 1.52 6.85 4.76
CA GLY A 122 0.85 5.83 3.96
C GLY A 122 1.67 4.53 3.86
N GLN A 123 2.98 4.66 3.59
CA GLN A 123 3.91 3.53 3.59
C GLN A 123 3.88 2.78 4.93
N LYS A 124 4.01 3.48 6.05
CA LYS A 124 4.00 2.85 7.39
C LYS A 124 2.68 2.14 7.68
N ALA A 125 1.55 2.76 7.36
CA ALA A 125 0.24 2.17 7.58
C ALA A 125 0.05 0.89 6.77
N TYR A 126 0.42 0.91 5.49
CA TYR A 126 0.34 -0.29 4.66
C TYR A 126 1.32 -1.39 5.10
N VAL A 127 2.50 -1.03 5.61
CA VAL A 127 3.43 -2.01 6.21
C VAL A 127 2.82 -2.71 7.42
N VAL A 128 2.02 -2.00 8.23
CA VAL A 128 1.25 -2.61 9.33
C VAL A 128 0.21 -3.60 8.80
N HIS A 129 -0.48 -3.26 7.71
CA HIS A 129 -1.41 -4.17 7.05
C HIS A 129 -0.72 -5.45 6.54
N ASN A 130 0.40 -5.31 5.84
CA ASN A 130 1.18 -6.46 5.40
C ASN A 130 1.68 -7.32 6.59
N GLN A 131 2.01 -6.71 7.73
CA GLN A 131 2.38 -7.45 8.94
C GLN A 131 1.20 -8.25 9.50
N ALA A 132 -0.02 -7.72 9.49
CA ALA A 132 -1.21 -8.44 9.95
C ALA A 132 -1.43 -9.72 9.13
N TRP A 133 -1.25 -9.66 7.81
CA TRP A 133 -1.27 -10.84 6.94
C TRP A 133 -0.20 -11.87 7.30
N GLN A 134 1.05 -11.43 7.53
CA GLN A 134 2.12 -12.34 7.92
C GLN A 134 1.81 -13.03 9.25
N ASP A 135 1.26 -12.30 10.22
CA ASP A 135 0.94 -12.85 11.54
C ASP A 135 -0.18 -13.88 11.47
N TYR A 136 -1.22 -13.60 10.66
CA TYR A 136 -2.29 -14.54 10.34
C TYR A 136 -1.79 -15.82 9.67
N LEU A 137 -0.95 -15.70 8.64
CA LEU A 137 -0.40 -16.85 7.93
C LEU A 137 0.57 -17.65 8.80
N ARG A 138 1.34 -16.99 9.66
CA ARG A 138 2.22 -17.66 10.63
C ARG A 138 1.44 -18.41 11.69
N ALA A 139 0.30 -17.90 12.12
CA ALA A 139 -0.61 -18.61 13.02
C ALA A 139 -1.22 -19.82 12.31
N SER A 140 -1.73 -19.63 11.10
CA SER A 140 -2.32 -20.68 10.24
C SER A 140 -1.35 -21.81 9.91
N ALA A 141 -0.06 -21.51 9.73
CA ALA A 141 0.99 -22.50 9.53
C ALA A 141 1.22 -23.41 10.75
N LYS A 142 0.85 -22.96 11.96
CA LYS A 142 0.91 -23.76 13.20
C LYS A 142 -0.39 -24.49 13.44
N ASP A 143 -1.50 -23.78 13.29
CA ASP A 143 -2.85 -24.28 13.47
C ASP A 143 -3.74 -23.85 12.28
N PRO A 144 -4.04 -24.75 11.34
CA PRO A 144 -4.82 -24.41 10.15
C PRO A 144 -6.29 -24.11 10.48
N ALA A 145 -6.77 -24.38 11.70
CA ALA A 145 -8.11 -23.96 12.12
C ALA A 145 -8.26 -22.43 12.10
N VAL A 146 -7.17 -21.68 12.29
CA VAL A 146 -7.14 -20.21 12.21
C VAL A 146 -7.60 -19.69 10.85
N LEU A 147 -7.48 -20.48 9.77
CA LEU A 147 -7.95 -20.11 8.43
C LEU A 147 -9.48 -19.98 8.32
N LEU A 148 -10.20 -20.44 9.35
CA LEU A 148 -11.66 -20.38 9.44
C LEU A 148 -12.13 -19.24 10.36
N ASP A 149 -11.22 -18.56 11.04
CA ASP A 149 -11.54 -17.45 11.93
C ASP A 149 -11.71 -16.15 11.14
N ASP A 150 -12.50 -15.23 11.69
CA ASP A 150 -12.59 -13.86 11.19
C ASP A 150 -11.22 -13.16 11.23
N GLN A 151 -11.00 -12.20 10.32
CA GLN A 151 -9.71 -11.52 10.14
C GLN A 151 -9.75 -10.01 10.50
N PRO A 152 -10.20 -9.63 11.72
CA PRO A 152 -10.43 -8.22 12.05
C PRO A 152 -9.15 -7.39 11.96
N ALA A 153 -7.99 -7.93 12.36
CA ALA A 153 -6.73 -7.21 12.30
C ALA A 153 -6.30 -6.88 10.86
N ILE A 154 -6.54 -7.79 9.91
CA ILE A 154 -6.21 -7.55 8.49
C ILE A 154 -7.15 -6.48 7.95
N ASN A 155 -8.45 -6.57 8.22
CA ASN A 155 -9.46 -5.63 7.74
C ASN A 155 -9.26 -4.23 8.32
N GLU A 156 -9.09 -4.12 9.64
CA GLU A 156 -8.87 -2.85 10.33
C GLU A 156 -7.62 -2.14 9.82
N THR A 157 -6.52 -2.88 9.63
CA THR A 157 -5.26 -2.30 9.13
C THR A 157 -5.34 -1.90 7.67
N PHE A 158 -6.10 -2.62 6.83
CA PHE A 158 -6.37 -2.25 5.44
C PHE A 158 -7.13 -0.93 5.38
N MET A 159 -8.28 -0.86 6.08
CA MET A 159 -9.13 0.33 6.16
C MET A 159 -8.41 1.53 6.77
N ALA A 160 -7.53 1.31 7.76
CA ALA A 160 -6.71 2.37 8.33
C ALA A 160 -5.65 2.91 7.36
N SER A 161 -5.19 2.11 6.40
CA SER A 161 -4.16 2.51 5.44
C SER A 161 -4.71 3.34 4.27
N GLU A 162 -5.94 3.08 3.84
CA GLU A 162 -6.61 3.73 2.72
C GLU A 162 -6.56 5.27 2.77
N PRO A 163 -7.10 5.95 3.81
CA PRO A 163 -7.15 7.40 3.82
C PRO A 163 -5.75 8.04 3.83
N LEU A 164 -4.74 7.32 4.33
CA LEU A 164 -3.36 7.80 4.36
C LEU A 164 -2.70 7.70 2.98
N LEU A 165 -2.96 6.62 2.24
CA LEU A 165 -2.47 6.46 0.87
C LEU A 165 -3.17 7.41 -0.10
N LYS A 166 -4.50 7.58 0.00
CA LYS A 166 -5.25 8.57 -0.80
C LYS A 166 -4.73 9.99 -0.57
N LYS A 167 -4.48 10.36 0.69
CA LYS A 167 -3.89 11.66 1.06
C LYS A 167 -2.43 11.84 0.60
N ALA A 168 -1.71 10.75 0.34
CA ALA A 168 -0.32 10.80 -0.09
C ALA A 168 -0.17 11.08 -1.60
N VAL A 169 -1.23 10.90 -2.39
CA VAL A 169 -1.22 11.15 -3.83
C VAL A 169 -0.93 12.63 -4.11
N PRO A 170 0.12 12.97 -4.87
CA PRO A 170 0.42 14.35 -5.22
C PRO A 170 -0.61 14.93 -6.19
N GLU A 171 -0.85 16.24 -6.10
CA GLU A 171 -1.72 16.98 -7.02
C GLU A 171 -0.93 17.96 -7.88
N PRO A 172 -1.09 17.95 -9.22
CA PRO A 172 -1.80 16.93 -10.00
C PRO A 172 -1.07 15.57 -9.97
N PRO A 173 -1.79 14.44 -10.08
CA PRO A 173 -1.17 13.12 -10.09
C PRO A 173 -0.53 12.82 -11.45
N LEU A 174 0.61 12.14 -11.43
CA LEU A 174 1.19 11.43 -12.57
C LEU A 174 0.96 9.92 -12.42
N TYR A 175 1.26 9.14 -13.46
CA TYR A 175 1.25 7.66 -13.44
C TYR A 175 -0.09 7.03 -13.01
N ASP A 176 -1.20 7.74 -13.26
CA ASP A 176 -2.55 7.35 -12.86
C ASP A 176 -2.66 7.01 -11.36
N LEU A 177 -1.86 7.69 -10.53
CA LEU A 177 -1.72 7.38 -9.10
C LEU A 177 -3.04 7.41 -8.33
N ASN A 178 -3.97 8.29 -8.69
CA ASN A 178 -5.28 8.33 -8.08
C ASN A 178 -6.06 7.05 -8.38
N VAL A 179 -6.11 6.62 -9.65
CA VAL A 179 -6.81 5.41 -10.08
C VAL A 179 -6.17 4.19 -9.45
N ARG A 180 -4.84 4.07 -9.50
CA ARG A 180 -4.14 2.90 -8.94
C ARG A 180 -4.29 2.78 -7.43
N VAL A 181 -4.30 3.90 -6.70
CA VAL A 181 -4.58 3.88 -5.27
C VAL A 181 -6.03 3.51 -5.01
N ASP A 182 -6.98 4.05 -5.77
CA ASP A 182 -8.39 3.66 -5.64
C ASP A 182 -8.60 2.17 -5.93
N ASP A 183 -7.96 1.63 -6.98
CA ASP A 183 -8.03 0.23 -7.40
C ASP A 183 -7.54 -0.75 -6.31
N ILE A 184 -6.56 -0.35 -5.49
CA ILE A 184 -6.14 -1.15 -4.33
C ILE A 184 -7.29 -1.34 -3.34
N PHE A 185 -8.17 -0.34 -3.19
CA PHE A 185 -9.20 -0.27 -2.14
C PHE A 185 -10.63 -0.47 -2.66
N VAL A 186 -10.84 -0.96 -3.88
CA VAL A 186 -12.18 -1.16 -4.43
C VAL A 186 -12.95 -2.20 -3.60
N GLU A 187 -14.18 -1.84 -3.18
CA GLU A 187 -15.12 -2.70 -2.46
C GLU A 187 -15.33 -4.02 -3.24
N GLY A 188 -14.86 -5.12 -2.65
CA GLY A 188 -14.76 -6.46 -3.27
C GLY A 188 -13.36 -7.08 -3.14
N GLN A 189 -12.33 -6.28 -2.84
CA GLN A 189 -10.96 -6.71 -2.49
C GLN A 189 -10.55 -6.40 -1.05
N ALA A 190 -11.44 -5.76 -0.27
CA ALA A 190 -11.34 -5.86 1.18
C ALA A 190 -11.20 -7.35 1.53
N PRO A 191 -10.26 -7.75 2.40
CA PRO A 191 -10.22 -9.12 2.88
C PRO A 191 -11.62 -9.37 3.41
N ALA A 192 -12.31 -10.31 2.78
CA ALA A 192 -13.75 -10.41 2.94
C ALA A 192 -14.06 -10.45 4.45
N GLU A 193 -15.17 -9.81 4.88
CA GLU A 193 -15.62 -9.89 6.29
C GLU A 193 -15.66 -11.34 6.77
N GLU A 194 -15.78 -12.21 5.80
CA GLU A 194 -15.71 -13.64 5.83
C GLU A 194 -14.40 -14.10 5.16
N GLY A 195 -13.54 -14.87 5.81
CA GLY A 195 -12.24 -15.27 5.23
C GLY A 195 -12.34 -15.93 3.84
N PRO A 196 -11.21 -16.16 3.13
CA PRO A 196 -11.20 -16.78 1.78
C PRO A 196 -11.92 -18.14 1.70
N THR A 197 -12.24 -18.71 2.87
CA THR A 197 -12.97 -19.96 3.11
C THR A 197 -14.49 -19.83 3.16
N GLN A 198 -15.06 -18.73 3.66
CA GLN A 198 -16.51 -18.60 3.80
C GLN A 198 -17.19 -18.30 2.46
N GLU A 199 -16.58 -17.51 1.57
CA GLU A 199 -17.13 -17.28 0.23
C GLU A 199 -17.14 -18.57 -0.62
N ALA A 200 -16.13 -19.43 -0.45
CA ALA A 200 -16.06 -20.76 -1.07
C ALA A 200 -17.12 -21.71 -0.49
N LEU A 201 -17.25 -21.77 0.85
CA LEU A 201 -18.27 -22.55 1.55
C LEU A 201 -19.71 -22.08 1.20
N LEU A 202 -19.94 -20.78 1.02
CA LEU A 202 -21.25 -20.24 0.66
C LEU A 202 -21.62 -20.46 -0.81
N ARG A 203 -20.66 -20.59 -1.71
CA ARG A 203 -20.91 -20.96 -3.12
C ARG A 203 -21.18 -22.46 -3.28
N GLY A 204 -20.64 -23.33 -2.42
CA GLY A 204 -20.92 -24.77 -2.39
C GLY A 204 -22.28 -25.16 -1.78
N VAL A 205 -23.00 -24.22 -1.17
CA VAL A 205 -24.28 -24.44 -0.47
C VAL A 205 -25.50 -23.95 -1.27
N ARG A 206 -25.34 -23.54 -2.54
CA ARG A 206 -26.46 -23.19 -3.44
C ARG A 206 -26.69 -24.18 -4.56
#